data_AF-A0A7V1RIZ9-F1
#
_entry.id   AF-A0A7V1RIZ9-F1
#
_cell.length_a   1.000
_cell.length_b   1.000
_cell.length_c   1.000
_cell.angle_alpha   90.00
_cell.angle_beta   90.00
_cell.angle_gamma   90.00
#
_symmetry.space_group_name_H-M   'P 1'
#
loop_
_entity.id
_entity.type
_entity.pdbx_description
1 polymer ?
#
loop_
_entity_poly.entity_id
_entity_poly.type
_entity_poly.pdbx_seq_one_letter_code
_entity_poly.pdbx_strand_id
1 'polypeptide(L)'
;MANPYELIANKDRYIESEEFRDRLPEIVRRLEAEDIQGVYFQVSSIDGRILGKLVMREQFEQVARAGIRLHYGALCDARVNLWGELIGFKEEEIEGLGIPDLTTFQVLPWEPRLARVWCHYYEEATGDLLDHDVRGNLARVEDLLHRETGLRLLVGIEPEMMWLRRA
;
A
#
# COMPACT_ATOMS: atom_id res chain seq x y z
N MET A 1 16.30 7.23 -14.49
CA MET A 1 15.57 6.70 -13.33
C MET A 1 14.47 5.81 -13.87
N ALA A 2 14.28 4.62 -13.30
CA ALA A 2 13.18 3.76 -13.71
C ALA A 2 11.85 4.51 -13.49
N ASN A 3 10.93 4.32 -14.42
CA ASN A 3 9.56 4.81 -14.29
C ASN A 3 8.91 4.21 -13.03
N PRO A 4 8.35 5.03 -12.11
CA PRO A 4 7.78 4.54 -10.86
C PRO A 4 6.75 3.43 -11.06
N TYR A 5 5.91 3.52 -12.09
CA TYR A 5 4.92 2.48 -12.40
C TYR A 5 5.57 1.18 -12.85
N GLU A 6 6.56 1.22 -13.74
CA GLU A 6 7.23 0.01 -14.21
C GLU A 6 7.90 -0.77 -13.08
N LEU A 7 8.38 -0.06 -12.05
CA LEU A 7 9.01 -0.67 -10.89
C LEU A 7 8.00 -1.47 -10.06
N ILE A 8 6.79 -0.92 -9.87
CA ILE A 8 5.72 -1.52 -9.07
C ILE A 8 4.75 -2.37 -9.90
N ALA A 9 4.94 -2.49 -11.21
CA ALA A 9 3.99 -3.20 -12.08
C ALA A 9 3.87 -4.69 -11.73
N ASN A 10 4.90 -5.26 -11.11
CA ASN A 10 4.89 -6.63 -10.63
C ASN A 10 5.64 -6.72 -9.28
N LYS A 11 5.10 -7.52 -8.34
CA LYS A 11 5.61 -7.63 -6.98
C LYS A 11 7.07 -8.10 -6.92
N ASP A 12 7.45 -9.08 -7.75
CA ASP A 12 8.76 -9.71 -7.66
C ASP A 12 9.82 -8.73 -8.17
N ARG A 13 9.52 -8.04 -9.27
CA ARG A 13 10.34 -6.93 -9.76
C ARG A 13 10.51 -5.82 -8.72
N TYR A 14 9.44 -5.48 -7.99
CA TYR A 14 9.49 -4.45 -6.97
C TYR A 14 10.38 -4.87 -5.78
N ILE A 15 10.19 -6.08 -5.25
CA ILE A 15 10.94 -6.61 -4.10
C ILE A 15 12.43 -6.80 -4.45
N GLU A 16 12.74 -7.18 -5.67
CA GLU A 16 14.12 -7.38 -6.14
C GLU A 16 14.84 -6.06 -6.53
N SER A 17 14.10 -4.94 -6.58
CA SER A 17 14.69 -3.64 -6.92
C SER A 17 15.79 -3.22 -5.94
N GLU A 18 16.78 -2.49 -6.44
CA GLU A 18 17.83 -1.90 -5.60
C GLU A 18 17.24 -0.98 -4.53
N GLU A 19 16.25 -0.16 -4.90
CA GLU A 19 15.59 0.74 -3.95
C GLU A 19 14.95 -0.02 -2.77
N PHE A 20 14.26 -1.13 -3.03
CA PHE A 20 13.68 -1.94 -1.97
C PHE A 20 14.76 -2.63 -1.12
N ARG A 21 15.77 -3.22 -1.77
CA ARG A 21 16.85 -3.96 -1.10
C ARG A 21 17.72 -3.07 -0.23
N ASP A 22 17.95 -1.81 -0.62
CA ASP A 22 18.77 -0.87 0.12
C ASP A 22 18.01 -0.22 1.29
N ARG A 23 16.73 0.13 1.08
CA ARG A 23 15.89 0.75 2.12
C ARG A 23 15.50 -0.19 3.23
N LEU A 24 15.29 -1.48 2.94
CA LEU A 24 14.79 -2.42 3.94
C LEU A 24 15.74 -2.55 5.16
N PRO A 25 17.06 -2.79 5.00
CA PRO A 25 18.00 -2.80 6.11
C PRO A 25 18.16 -1.44 6.81
N GLU A 26 17.96 -0.32 6.11
CA GLU A 26 17.95 1.01 6.72
C GLU A 26 16.79 1.16 7.69
N ILE A 27 15.57 0.81 7.25
CA ILE A 27 14.38 0.88 8.09
C ILE A 27 14.51 -0.07 9.28
N VAL A 28 14.98 -1.31 9.09
CA VAL A 28 15.19 -2.26 10.20
C VAL A 28 16.10 -1.68 11.27
N ARG A 29 17.26 -1.11 10.89
CA ARG A 29 18.16 -0.43 11.84
C ARG A 29 17.49 0.75 12.53
N ARG A 30 16.66 1.50 11.80
CA ARG A 30 15.93 2.64 12.34
C ARG A 30 14.87 2.21 13.36
N LEU A 31 14.17 1.11 13.12
CA LEU A 31 13.19 0.56 14.08
C LEU A 31 13.84 0.22 15.42
N GLU A 32 15.06 -0.32 15.39
CA GLU A 32 15.83 -0.61 16.61
C GLU A 32 16.33 0.68 17.29
N ALA A 33 16.94 1.58 16.51
CA ALA A 33 17.54 2.82 17.04
C ALA A 33 16.52 3.78 17.67
N GLU A 34 15.29 3.81 17.14
CA GLU A 34 14.21 4.69 17.60
C GLU A 34 13.20 3.99 18.53
N ASP A 35 13.46 2.74 18.94
CA ASP A 35 12.56 1.91 19.77
C ASP A 35 11.12 1.80 19.22
N ILE A 36 11.01 1.66 17.89
CA ILE A 36 9.73 1.48 17.20
C ILE A 36 9.33 0.00 17.30
N GLN A 37 8.17 -0.25 17.90
CA GLN A 37 7.69 -1.60 18.24
C GLN A 37 6.95 -2.26 17.08
N GLY A 38 6.35 -1.49 16.18
CA GLY A 38 5.58 -2.02 15.08
C GLY A 38 5.30 -1.02 13.97
N VAL A 39 4.95 -1.54 12.80
CA VAL A 39 4.67 -0.78 11.59
C VAL A 39 3.30 -1.19 11.05
N TYR A 40 2.44 -0.21 10.82
CA TYR A 40 1.19 -0.41 10.09
C TYR A 40 1.47 -0.50 8.59
N PHE A 41 1.09 -1.63 8.00
CA PHE A 41 1.06 -1.81 6.56
C PHE A 41 -0.33 -1.39 6.10
N GLN A 42 -0.41 -0.24 5.42
CA GLN A 42 -1.66 0.44 5.13
C GLN A 42 -2.00 0.41 3.64
N VAL A 43 -3.29 0.28 3.34
CA VAL A 43 -3.85 0.37 1.99
C VAL A 43 -5.08 1.27 2.02
N SER A 44 -5.38 1.89 0.88
CA SER A 44 -6.64 2.63 0.71
C SER A 44 -7.66 1.72 0.04
N SER A 45 -8.86 1.61 0.62
CA SER A 45 -10.00 0.97 -0.05
C SER A 45 -10.51 1.82 -1.21
N ILE A 46 -11.35 1.22 -2.06
CA ILE A 46 -12.00 1.92 -3.18
C ILE A 46 -12.84 3.11 -2.69
N ASP A 47 -13.40 3.02 -1.49
CA ASP A 47 -14.21 4.08 -0.88
C ASP A 47 -13.40 5.04 0.03
N GLY A 48 -12.07 4.97 -0.02
CA GLY A 48 -11.18 5.94 0.61
C GLY A 48 -10.91 5.72 2.11
N ARG A 49 -11.26 4.57 2.67
CA ARG A 49 -10.87 4.17 4.03
C ARG A 49 -9.44 3.65 4.05
N ILE A 50 -8.75 3.94 5.15
CA ILE A 50 -7.43 3.37 5.41
C ILE A 50 -7.62 2.04 6.13
N LEU A 51 -7.16 0.97 5.50
CA LEU A 51 -7.12 -0.38 6.05
C LEU A 51 -5.68 -0.77 6.29
N GLY A 52 -5.45 -1.80 7.11
CA GLY A 52 -4.09 -2.29 7.28
C GLY A 52 -3.92 -3.37 8.33
N LYS A 53 -2.68 -3.83 8.44
CA LYS A 53 -2.25 -4.78 9.49
C LYS A 53 -1.08 -4.18 10.24
N LEU A 54 -1.06 -4.39 11.56
CA LEU A 54 0.09 -4.07 12.38
C LEU A 54 1.09 -5.23 12.33
N VAL A 55 2.31 -4.94 11.93
CA VAL A 55 3.42 -5.89 11.91
C VAL A 55 4.41 -5.49 12.99
N MET A 56 4.72 -6.41 13.89
CA MET A 56 5.70 -6.16 14.95
C MET A 56 7.10 -6.09 14.38
N ARG A 57 7.97 -5.28 15.00
CA ARG A 57 9.36 -5.05 14.56
C ARG A 57 10.10 -6.35 14.26
N GLU A 58 9.96 -7.35 15.12
CA GLU A 58 10.65 -8.65 15.01
C GLU A 58 10.29 -9.40 13.73
N GLN A 59 9.11 -9.14 13.16
CA GLN A 59 8.61 -9.78 11.94
C GLN A 59 8.72 -8.85 10.72
N PHE A 60 9.09 -7.58 10.92
CA PHE A 60 9.02 -6.55 9.88
C PHE A 60 9.79 -6.94 8.62
N GLU A 61 11.05 -7.37 8.76
CA GLU A 61 11.86 -7.69 7.58
C GLU A 61 11.28 -8.87 6.78
N GLN A 62 10.90 -9.94 7.47
CA GLN A 62 10.30 -11.12 6.84
C GLN A 62 8.99 -10.76 6.14
N VAL A 63 8.12 -10.01 6.82
CA VAL A 63 6.80 -9.63 6.29
C VAL A 63 6.92 -8.59 5.19
N ALA A 64 7.91 -7.70 5.22
CA ALA A 64 8.14 -6.75 4.13
C ALA A 64 8.44 -7.46 2.82
N ARG A 65 9.22 -8.55 2.85
CA ARG A 65 9.53 -9.38 1.67
C ARG A 65 8.38 -10.29 1.28
N ALA A 66 7.70 -10.88 2.26
CA ALA A 66 6.62 -11.84 2.00
C ALA A 66 5.30 -11.17 1.64
N GLY A 67 5.09 -9.91 2.02
CA GLY A 67 3.83 -9.21 1.93
C GLY A 67 2.86 -9.53 3.07
N ILE A 68 1.86 -8.67 3.24
CA ILE A 68 0.70 -8.94 4.07
C ILE A 68 -0.44 -9.49 3.20
N ARG A 69 -0.98 -10.66 3.53
CA ARG A 69 -2.18 -11.14 2.87
C ARG A 69 -3.41 -10.45 3.43
N LEU A 70 -4.32 -10.05 2.57
CA LEU A 70 -5.60 -9.47 2.97
C LEU A 70 -6.67 -10.01 2.01
N HIS A 71 -7.86 -10.24 2.55
CA HIS A 71 -8.99 -10.68 1.74
C HIS A 71 -9.44 -9.52 0.83
N TYR A 72 -9.69 -9.76 -0.47
CA TYR A 72 -10.06 -8.69 -1.42
C TYR A 72 -11.28 -7.88 -0.98
N GLY A 73 -12.25 -8.55 -0.37
CA GLY A 73 -13.43 -7.90 0.21
C GLY A 73 -13.06 -6.76 1.19
N ALA A 74 -11.89 -6.81 1.84
CA ALA A 74 -11.43 -5.69 2.66
C ALA A 74 -11.25 -4.41 1.83
N LEU A 75 -10.62 -4.48 0.65
CA LEU A 75 -10.40 -3.33 -0.25
C LEU A 75 -11.70 -2.71 -0.76
N CYS A 76 -12.78 -3.47 -0.74
CA CYS A 76 -14.12 -3.01 -1.12
C CYS A 76 -15.04 -2.80 0.08
N ASP A 77 -14.55 -2.73 1.33
CA ASP A 77 -15.37 -2.57 2.55
C ASP A 77 -16.51 -3.61 2.66
N ALA A 78 -16.26 -4.83 2.18
CA ALA A 78 -17.20 -5.94 2.03
C ALA A 78 -18.54 -5.54 1.37
N ARG A 79 -18.49 -4.55 0.45
CA ARG A 79 -19.68 -4.06 -0.26
C ARG A 79 -20.12 -5.04 -1.33
N VAL A 80 -21.42 -5.00 -1.61
CA VAL A 80 -22.07 -5.78 -2.66
C VAL A 80 -22.45 -4.90 -3.85
N ASN A 81 -22.50 -5.49 -5.04
CA ASN A 81 -23.03 -4.89 -6.25
C ASN A 81 -24.58 -4.81 -6.21
N LEU A 82 -25.19 -4.29 -7.29
CA LEU A 82 -26.65 -4.13 -7.38
C LEU A 82 -27.42 -5.46 -7.27
N TRP A 83 -26.77 -6.58 -7.58
CA TRP A 83 -27.35 -7.93 -7.53
C TRP A 83 -27.10 -8.65 -6.19
N GLY A 84 -26.45 -7.98 -5.23
CA GLY A 84 -26.16 -8.56 -3.91
C GLY A 84 -24.90 -9.43 -3.86
N GLU A 85 -24.07 -9.41 -4.91
CA GLU A 85 -22.81 -10.16 -4.96
C GLU A 85 -21.66 -9.29 -4.45
N LEU A 86 -20.71 -9.86 -3.71
CA LEU A 86 -19.56 -9.11 -3.20
C LEU A 86 -18.73 -8.50 -4.33
N ILE A 87 -18.37 -7.23 -4.18
CA ILE A 87 -17.49 -6.54 -5.11
C ILE A 87 -16.05 -7.02 -4.87
N GLY A 88 -15.42 -7.51 -5.95
CA GLY A 88 -14.02 -7.93 -5.93
C GLY A 88 -13.78 -9.35 -5.41
N PHE A 89 -14.79 -10.24 -5.40
CA PHE A 89 -14.55 -11.63 -5.00
C PHE A 89 -15.62 -12.64 -5.46
N LYS A 90 -15.17 -13.88 -5.71
CA LYS A 90 -15.96 -15.13 -5.60
C LYS A 90 -15.29 -16.02 -4.54
N GLU A 91 -16.06 -16.86 -3.84
CA GLU A 91 -15.63 -17.68 -2.68
C GLU A 91 -14.31 -18.47 -2.83
N GLU A 92 -13.86 -18.72 -4.07
CA GLU A 92 -12.71 -19.56 -4.40
C GLU A 92 -11.44 -18.75 -4.79
N GLU A 93 -11.47 -17.41 -4.78
CA GLU A 93 -10.32 -16.61 -5.22
C GLU A 93 -9.21 -16.50 -4.16
N ILE A 94 -7.96 -16.41 -4.63
CA ILE A 94 -6.74 -16.40 -3.79
C ILE A 94 -6.55 -15.01 -3.19
N GLU A 95 -6.33 -14.89 -1.88
CA GLU A 95 -6.08 -13.60 -1.21
C GLU A 95 -5.08 -12.70 -1.96
N GLY A 96 -5.33 -11.40 -1.94
CA GLY A 96 -4.37 -10.45 -2.50
C GLY A 96 -3.25 -10.11 -1.51
N LEU A 97 -2.15 -9.63 -2.05
CA LEU A 97 -0.90 -9.45 -1.36
C LEU A 97 -0.49 -7.97 -1.32
N GLY A 98 -0.42 -7.40 -0.12
CA GLY A 98 0.07 -6.05 0.11
C GLY A 98 1.59 -6.05 0.32
N ILE A 99 2.35 -5.49 -0.63
CA ILE A 99 3.79 -5.26 -0.49
C ILE A 99 4.04 -3.81 -0.06
N PRO A 100 4.83 -3.56 1.00
CA PRO A 100 5.04 -2.21 1.51
C PRO A 100 5.90 -1.37 0.57
N ASP A 101 5.45 -0.16 0.30
CA ASP A 101 6.27 0.89 -0.27
C ASP A 101 7.15 1.52 0.81
N LEU A 102 8.38 1.04 0.89
CA LEU A 102 9.37 1.48 1.88
C LEU A 102 9.74 2.96 1.74
N THR A 103 9.41 3.60 0.60
CA THR A 103 9.58 5.05 0.43
C THR A 103 8.68 5.89 1.32
N THR A 104 7.59 5.29 1.78
CA THR A 104 6.54 5.95 2.55
C THR A 104 6.65 5.76 4.05
N PHE A 105 7.72 5.13 4.53
CA PHE A 105 7.94 4.87 5.95
C PHE A 105 7.89 6.16 6.78
N GLN A 106 7.00 6.17 7.77
CA GLN A 106 6.81 7.33 8.65
C GLN A 106 6.42 6.91 10.07
N VAL A 107 7.14 7.42 11.07
CA VAL A 107 6.76 7.30 12.49
C VAL A 107 5.50 8.13 12.76
N LEU A 108 4.56 7.58 13.52
CA LEU A 108 3.33 8.28 13.86
C LEU A 108 3.62 9.41 14.86
N PRO A 109 3.25 10.67 14.56
CA PRO A 109 3.61 11.80 15.43
C PRO A 109 2.89 11.79 16.78
N TRP A 110 1.76 11.08 16.89
CA TRP A 110 0.98 10.94 18.14
C TRP A 110 1.30 9.65 18.93
N GLU A 111 2.01 8.69 18.32
CA GLU A 111 2.42 7.43 18.96
C GLU A 111 3.79 7.01 18.38
N PRO A 112 4.90 7.55 18.91
CA PRO A 112 6.23 7.37 18.32
C PRO A 112 6.74 5.93 18.34
N ARG A 113 6.12 5.05 19.14
CA ARG A 113 6.46 3.61 19.17
C ARG A 113 5.92 2.87 17.96
N LEU A 114 5.09 3.52 17.13
CA LEU A 114 4.49 2.94 15.94
C LEU A 114 4.85 3.75 14.71
N ALA A 115 5.03 3.05 13.59
CA ALA A 115 5.21 3.66 12.28
C ALA A 115 4.14 3.17 11.29
N ARG A 116 4.16 3.71 10.08
CA ARG A 116 3.32 3.29 8.96
C ARG A 116 4.12 3.22 7.67
N VAL A 117 3.65 2.37 6.76
CA VAL A 117 4.02 2.30 5.35
C VAL A 117 2.74 2.12 4.54
N TRP A 118 2.66 2.75 3.39
CA TRP A 118 1.65 2.41 2.38
C TRP A 118 2.06 1.15 1.65
N CYS A 119 1.10 0.38 1.17
CA CYS A 119 1.35 -0.81 0.36
C CYS A 119 0.77 -0.64 -1.04
N HIS A 120 1.42 -1.29 -2.01
CA HIS A 120 0.84 -1.66 -3.29
C HIS A 120 0.25 -3.06 -3.18
N TYR A 121 -0.79 -3.32 -3.95
CA TYR A 121 -1.58 -4.54 -3.78
C TYR A 121 -1.61 -5.36 -5.06
N TYR A 122 -1.25 -6.63 -4.93
CA TYR A 122 -0.96 -7.54 -6.03
C TYR A 122 -1.81 -8.79 -5.92
N GLU A 123 -2.04 -9.44 -7.06
CA GLU A 123 -2.49 -10.82 -7.09
C GLU A 123 -1.32 -11.74 -6.68
N GLU A 124 -1.52 -12.64 -5.72
CA GLU A 124 -0.41 -13.43 -5.16
C GLU A 124 0.24 -14.37 -6.18
N ALA A 125 -0.55 -14.94 -7.11
CA ALA A 125 -0.09 -15.95 -8.05
C ALA A 125 0.70 -15.38 -9.24
N THR A 126 0.15 -14.37 -9.93
CA THR A 126 0.82 -13.71 -11.06
C THR A 126 1.82 -12.66 -10.60
N GLY A 127 1.59 -12.05 -9.43
CA GLY A 127 2.35 -10.92 -8.94
C GLY A 127 1.98 -9.59 -9.60
N ASP A 128 0.93 -9.54 -10.41
CA ASP A 128 0.48 -8.33 -11.08
C ASP A 128 -0.33 -7.44 -10.13
N LEU A 129 -0.31 -6.13 -10.36
CA LEU A 129 -1.13 -5.19 -9.58
C LEU A 129 -2.61 -5.51 -9.76
N LEU A 130 -3.36 -5.42 -8.67
CA LEU A 130 -4.81 -5.56 -8.75
C LEU A 130 -5.49 -4.35 -9.35
N ASP A 131 -6.58 -4.61 -10.07
CA ASP A 131 -7.51 -3.59 -10.55
C ASP A 131 -8.10 -2.73 -9.40
N HIS A 132 -8.21 -3.28 -8.20
CA HIS A 132 -8.75 -2.59 -7.03
C HIS A 132 -7.70 -1.77 -6.26
N ASP A 133 -6.41 -1.86 -6.62
CA ASP A 133 -5.36 -1.07 -5.98
C ASP A 133 -5.45 0.39 -6.44
N VAL A 134 -6.14 1.22 -5.66
CA VAL A 134 -6.31 2.64 -5.98
C VAL A 134 -4.97 3.38 -6.07
N ARG A 135 -3.95 2.95 -5.30
CA ARG A 135 -2.62 3.57 -5.31
C ARG A 135 -1.85 3.20 -6.58
N GLY A 136 -1.81 1.90 -6.92
CA GLY A 136 -1.20 1.40 -8.16
C GLY A 136 -1.90 1.96 -9.40
N ASN A 137 -3.22 2.10 -9.38
CA ASN A 137 -3.97 2.75 -10.46
C ASN A 137 -3.57 4.21 -10.68
N LEU A 138 -3.37 4.99 -9.60
CA LEU A 138 -2.89 6.37 -9.73
C LEU A 138 -1.51 6.42 -10.40
N ALA A 139 -0.58 5.54 -9.99
CA ALA A 139 0.74 5.45 -10.61
C ALA A 139 0.65 5.05 -12.10
N ARG A 140 -0.24 4.11 -12.45
CA ARG A 140 -0.49 3.68 -13.83
C ARG A 140 -1.01 4.80 -14.70
N VAL A 141 -1.97 5.58 -14.19
CA VAL A 141 -2.57 6.69 -14.93
C VAL A 141 -1.59 7.84 -15.11
N GLU A 142 -0.77 8.15 -14.09
CA GLU A 142 0.30 9.15 -14.22
C GLU A 142 1.35 8.74 -15.26
N ASP A 143 1.76 7.47 -15.25
CA ASP A 143 2.69 6.95 -16.26
C ASP A 143 2.11 7.01 -17.68
N LEU A 144 0.86 6.59 -17.86
CA LEU A 144 0.19 6.67 -19.15
C LEU A 144 0.15 8.12 -19.66
N LEU A 145 -0.26 9.07 -18.80
CA LEU A 145 -0.26 10.49 -19.13
C LEU A 145 1.14 10.95 -19.56
N HIS A 146 2.17 10.54 -18.82
CA HIS A 146 3.54 10.93 -19.14
C HIS A 146 4.02 10.36 -20.47
N ARG A 147 3.74 9.08 -20.75
CA ARG A 147 4.14 8.42 -22.00
C ARG A 147 3.44 9.05 -23.22
N GLU A 148 2.17 9.40 -23.07
CA GLU A 148 1.38 9.97 -24.17
C GLU A 148 1.70 11.45 -24.43
N THR A 149 2.03 12.22 -23.38
CA THR A 149 2.13 13.69 -23.47
C THR A 149 3.52 14.26 -23.20
N GLY A 150 4.40 13.49 -22.56
CA GLY A 150 5.67 13.96 -22.00
C GLY A 150 5.54 14.82 -20.74
N LEU A 151 4.33 15.08 -20.25
CA LEU A 151 4.05 15.93 -19.08
C LEU A 151 4.00 15.11 -17.78
N ARG A 152 4.04 15.79 -16.63
CA ARG A 152 3.90 15.18 -15.30
C ARG A 152 2.70 15.81 -14.59
N LEU A 153 1.91 14.99 -13.91
CA LEU A 153 0.79 15.46 -13.10
C LEU A 153 1.31 16.02 -11.77
N LEU A 154 0.88 17.22 -11.40
CA LEU A 154 1.08 17.80 -10.08
C LEU A 154 -0.30 18.07 -9.47
N VAL A 155 -0.52 17.61 -8.23
CA VAL A 155 -1.79 17.76 -7.52
C VAL A 155 -1.55 18.45 -6.19
N GLY A 156 -2.26 19.56 -5.97
CA GLY A 156 -2.45 20.19 -4.66
C GLY A 156 -3.84 19.87 -4.15
N ILE A 157 -3.97 19.55 -2.87
CA ILE A 157 -5.24 19.26 -2.22
C ILE A 157 -5.51 20.29 -1.11
N GLU A 158 -6.74 20.76 -1.02
CA GLU A 158 -7.21 21.67 0.04
C GLU A 158 -8.38 20.97 0.79
N PRO A 159 -8.09 20.02 1.69
CA PRO A 159 -9.13 19.33 2.43
C PRO A 159 -9.72 20.24 3.51
N GLU A 160 -10.88 20.84 3.24
CA GLU A 160 -11.68 21.53 4.26
C GLU A 160 -12.22 20.51 5.29
N MET A 161 -12.16 20.85 6.58
CA MET A 161 -12.63 19.99 7.65
C MET A 161 -13.31 20.79 8.78
N MET A 162 -14.24 20.14 9.47
CA MET A 162 -14.97 20.73 10.60
C MET A 162 -14.66 19.98 11.89
N TRP A 163 -14.36 20.73 12.97
CA TRP A 163 -14.24 20.18 14.32
C TRP A 163 -15.61 20.19 14.98
N LEU A 164 -16.22 19.02 15.09
CA LEU A 164 -17.53 18.87 15.73
C LEU A 164 -17.37 18.70 17.24
N ARG A 165 -18.23 19.35 18.01
CA ARG A 165 -18.34 19.08 19.44
C ARG A 165 -19.03 17.74 19.64
N ARG A 166 -18.54 16.94 20.58
CA ARG A 166 -19.22 15.72 21.01
C ARG A 166 -20.58 16.08 21.63
N ALA A 167 -21.64 15.43 21.15
CA ALA A 167 -22.99 15.52 21.72
C ALA A 167 -23.08 14.75 23.04
#